data_AF-A0A6I1KBJ6-F1
#
_entry.id   AF-A0A6I1KBJ6-F1
#
_cell.length_a   1.000
_cell.length_b   1.000
_cell.length_c   1.000
_cell.angle_alpha   90.00
_cell.angle_beta   90.00
_cell.angle_gamma   90.00
#
_symmetry.space_group_name_H-M   'P 1'
#
loop_
_entity.id
_entity.type
_entity.pdbx_description
1 polymer ?
#
loop_
_entity_poly.entity_id
_entity_poly.type
_entity_poly.pdbx_seq_one_letter_code
_entity_poly.pdbx_strand_id
1 'polypeptide(L)'
;MKRKVCDAGCVRALAAERGPLGRSGWQQGMTWECPRLFLSGCRCGPEGRAPGRLAFCPVADFEWERSGSETGVPLMLTLNQLQGTPPARVVIMGAGGFVGRATLARLRRDGVEIVPLTRKEVDLLASDAAQRLAAQLTSSTTLVLTSALAPVKNPAMLLDNLRMMQAAIEAVKAQPVAHLVYVSSDAVYADSRAPMTEASPAEPGSLHGVMHLAREVMLKSELPGIPLAIVRPTLIFGPGDPHNGYGPNRFLRLARSGKDIVLFGEGEEQRDHICIEDVAEIVRRCVVHRATGVVNAISGTVTSFRTVAELAATLFEPRVRVTGSPRQGPMPHGGYRSFDASLLRRLFPDFTPVDLRAGLERMRATDSR
;
A
#
# COMPACT_ATOMS: atom_id res chain seq x y z
N MET A 1 43.61 -10.14 -26.85
CA MET A 1 43.40 -11.60 -26.67
C MET A 1 41.98 -11.84 -26.17
N LYS A 2 41.17 -12.48 -27.04
CA LYS A 2 39.94 -13.29 -26.86
C LYS A 2 38.75 -12.83 -25.98
N ARG A 3 37.63 -12.64 -26.68
CA ARG A 3 36.20 -12.68 -26.30
C ARG A 3 35.75 -14.04 -25.75
N LYS A 4 34.67 -14.07 -24.97
CA LYS A 4 33.62 -15.12 -24.89
C LYS A 4 32.30 -14.39 -24.55
N VAL A 5 31.37 -14.12 -25.48
CA VAL A 5 30.37 -15.01 -26.10
C VAL A 5 29.62 -15.84 -25.05
N CYS A 6 28.38 -15.43 -24.75
CA CYS A 6 27.39 -16.21 -24.02
C CYS A 6 26.45 -16.79 -25.08
N ASP A 7 26.51 -18.11 -25.27
CA ASP A 7 25.69 -18.84 -26.23
C ASP A 7 24.30 -19.11 -25.68
N ALA A 8 23.32 -18.98 -26.58
CA ALA A 8 21.94 -19.37 -26.41
C ALA A 8 21.79 -20.90 -26.33
N GLY A 9 20.89 -21.38 -25.48
CA GLY A 9 20.53 -22.80 -25.48
C GLY A 9 19.48 -23.17 -24.43
N CYS A 10 18.20 -22.97 -24.76
CA CYS A 10 17.11 -23.96 -24.57
C CYS A 10 15.74 -23.30 -24.73
N VAL A 11 15.32 -23.11 -25.98
CA VAL A 11 13.91 -23.07 -26.35
C VAL A 11 13.67 -24.26 -27.26
N ARG A 12 12.85 -25.23 -26.80
CA ARG A 12 12.00 -26.16 -27.58
C ARG A 12 11.29 -27.07 -26.57
N ALA A 13 10.01 -26.86 -26.33
CA ALA A 13 8.88 -27.33 -27.13
C ALA A 13 8.32 -28.63 -26.53
N LEU A 14 7.19 -28.51 -25.83
CA LEU A 14 6.28 -29.62 -25.57
C LEU A 14 4.93 -29.25 -26.19
N ALA A 15 4.65 -29.91 -27.31
CA ALA A 15 3.36 -30.01 -27.94
C ALA A 15 3.05 -31.51 -28.14
N ALA A 16 1.75 -31.84 -28.15
CA ALA A 16 1.13 -33.16 -28.36
C ALA A 16 1.12 -34.09 -27.11
N GLU A 17 0.04 -34.77 -26.72
CA GLU A 17 -1.23 -35.10 -27.40
C GLU A 17 -2.29 -35.65 -26.39
N ARG A 18 -3.54 -35.79 -26.83
CA ARG A 18 -4.77 -36.00 -26.02
C ARG A 18 -5.19 -37.48 -25.83
N GLY A 19 -5.64 -37.83 -24.60
CA GLY A 19 -6.78 -38.71 -24.21
C GLY A 19 -6.66 -40.25 -24.33
N PRO A 20 -7.67 -41.06 -23.88
CA PRO A 20 -8.65 -40.88 -22.79
C PRO A 20 -8.87 -42.13 -21.87
N LEU A 21 -9.56 -41.92 -20.72
CA LEU A 21 -10.32 -42.87 -19.85
C LEU A 21 -9.60 -44.03 -19.10
N GLY A 22 -9.85 -44.14 -17.78
CA GLY A 22 -9.69 -45.41 -17.03
C GLY A 22 -9.60 -45.25 -15.51
N ARG A 23 -10.46 -45.95 -14.75
CA ARG A 23 -10.58 -45.91 -13.28
C ARG A 23 -9.48 -46.71 -12.56
N SER A 24 -9.30 -46.35 -11.28
CA SER A 24 -8.82 -47.16 -10.13
C SER A 24 -7.39 -47.73 -10.13
N GLY A 25 -6.66 -47.49 -9.04
CA GLY A 25 -5.51 -48.29 -8.64
C GLY A 25 -4.44 -47.50 -7.91
N TRP A 26 -4.45 -47.55 -6.58
CA TRP A 26 -3.29 -47.21 -5.78
C TRP A 26 -2.16 -48.21 -6.04
N GLN A 27 -0.95 -47.76 -6.37
CA GLN A 27 0.31 -48.13 -5.68
C GLN A 27 1.58 -47.63 -6.40
N GLN A 28 2.42 -46.99 -5.59
CA GLN A 28 3.89 -47.02 -5.53
C GLN A 28 4.75 -46.50 -6.69
N GLY A 29 5.58 -45.50 -6.35
CA GLY A 29 6.99 -45.49 -6.76
C GLY A 29 7.41 -44.46 -7.79
N MET A 30 7.45 -43.17 -7.41
CA MET A 30 8.35 -42.20 -8.06
C MET A 30 8.99 -41.32 -7.00
N THR A 31 10.21 -41.71 -6.62
CA THR A 31 11.16 -40.89 -5.86
C THR A 31 11.64 -39.75 -6.76
N TRP A 32 11.38 -38.51 -6.36
CA TRP A 32 12.02 -37.34 -6.96
C TRP A 32 13.46 -37.27 -6.48
N GLU A 33 14.41 -37.40 -7.40
CA GLU A 33 15.82 -37.11 -7.14
C GLU A 33 16.01 -35.62 -6.86
N CYS A 34 16.38 -35.29 -5.63
CA CYS A 34 16.81 -33.95 -5.23
C CYS A 34 18.24 -33.72 -5.76
N PRO A 35 18.52 -32.68 -6.56
CA PRO A 35 19.87 -32.40 -7.03
C PRO A 35 20.79 -32.10 -5.84
N ARG A 36 21.80 -32.95 -5.64
CA ARG A 36 22.84 -32.78 -4.62
C ARG A 36 23.55 -31.44 -4.81
N LEU A 37 23.24 -30.47 -3.96
CA LEU A 37 24.16 -29.39 -3.63
C LEU A 37 25.28 -29.98 -2.76
N PHE A 38 26.49 -29.99 -3.33
CA PHE A 38 27.73 -30.30 -2.63
C PHE A 38 27.92 -29.30 -1.48
N LEU A 39 27.64 -29.73 -0.25
CA LEU A 39 28.17 -29.11 0.95
C LEU A 39 29.29 -30.00 1.48
N SER A 40 30.51 -29.49 1.34
CA SER A 40 31.72 -30.06 1.93
C SER A 40 31.60 -30.05 3.46
N GLY A 41 31.54 -31.22 4.09
CA GLY A 41 31.68 -31.30 5.54
C GLY A 41 30.79 -32.33 6.23
N CYS A 42 30.80 -33.59 5.81
CA CYS A 42 30.35 -34.70 6.65
C CYS A 42 31.21 -35.93 6.35
N ARG A 43 32.09 -36.30 7.30
CA ARG A 43 32.79 -37.60 7.27
C ARG A 43 31.87 -38.62 7.95
N CYS A 44 31.39 -39.60 7.21
CA CYS A 44 30.77 -40.79 7.79
C CYS A 44 31.88 -41.81 8.08
N GLY A 45 31.99 -42.25 9.34
CA GLY A 45 32.88 -43.34 9.75
C GLY A 45 32.42 -44.69 9.21
N PRO A 46 33.31 -45.69 9.10
CA PRO A 46 33.02 -46.95 8.46
C PRO A 46 32.54 -47.96 9.50
N GLU A 47 31.24 -48.25 9.56
CA GLU A 47 30.77 -49.54 10.08
C GLU A 47 29.30 -49.76 9.72
N GLY A 48 29.09 -50.73 8.83
CA GLY A 48 27.76 -51.17 8.44
C GLY A 48 27.10 -51.99 9.53
N ARG A 49 25.86 -51.64 9.86
CA ARG A 49 24.76 -52.56 10.25
C ARG A 49 23.46 -51.78 10.44
N ALA A 50 22.42 -52.17 9.71
CA ALA A 50 21.04 -51.91 10.13
C ALA A 50 20.57 -53.13 10.95
N PRO A 51 19.79 -52.94 12.03
CA PRO A 51 18.38 -53.29 11.87
C PRO A 51 17.39 -52.43 12.67
N GLY A 52 16.21 -52.27 12.09
CA GLY A 52 14.94 -52.48 12.80
C GLY A 52 14.57 -51.49 13.91
N ARG A 53 13.96 -50.37 13.52
CA ARG A 53 12.77 -49.76 14.12
C ARG A 53 12.44 -48.52 13.29
N LEU A 54 11.18 -48.34 12.93
CA LEU A 54 10.65 -47.06 12.45
C LEU A 54 10.83 -46.06 13.60
N ALA A 55 12.01 -45.44 13.66
CA ALA A 55 12.25 -44.30 14.50
C ALA A 55 11.51 -43.13 13.84
N PHE A 56 10.46 -42.66 14.53
CA PHE A 56 9.92 -41.32 14.35
C PHE A 56 11.10 -40.36 14.20
N CYS A 57 11.25 -39.76 13.02
CA CYS A 57 12.16 -38.64 12.84
C CYS A 57 11.51 -37.46 13.59
N PRO A 58 12.04 -37.02 14.74
CA PRO A 58 11.56 -35.77 15.30
C PRO A 58 11.87 -34.72 14.23
N VAL A 59 10.86 -33.93 13.88
CA VAL A 59 11.06 -32.73 13.08
C VAL A 59 12.06 -31.92 13.89
N ALA A 60 13.33 -31.96 13.49
CA ALA A 60 14.35 -31.16 14.12
C ALA A 60 13.86 -29.73 14.02
N ASP A 61 13.76 -29.06 15.16
CA ASP A 61 13.55 -27.63 15.25
C ASP A 61 14.52 -26.96 14.29
N PHE A 62 14.02 -26.58 13.13
CA PHE A 62 14.74 -25.76 12.19
C PHE A 62 14.69 -24.36 12.78
N GLU A 63 15.53 -24.14 13.79
CA GLU A 63 15.91 -22.81 14.21
C GLU A 63 16.48 -22.13 12.96
N TRP A 64 15.71 -21.19 12.41
CA TRP A 64 16.20 -20.25 11.43
C TRP A 64 17.30 -19.44 12.12
N GLU A 65 18.55 -19.92 12.02
CA GLU A 65 19.71 -19.10 12.31
C GLU A 65 19.60 -17.85 11.43
N ARG A 66 19.22 -16.75 12.08
CA ARG A 66 19.22 -15.41 11.50
C ARG A 66 20.67 -15.06 11.17
N SER A 67 21.14 -15.49 10.00
CA SER A 67 22.26 -14.84 9.33
C SER A 67 21.88 -13.38 9.15
N GLY A 68 22.56 -12.49 9.87
CA GLY A 68 22.22 -11.08 9.99
C GLY A 68 22.08 -10.39 8.64
N SER A 69 20.86 -9.97 8.34
CA SER A 69 20.59 -8.76 7.58
C SER A 69 19.55 -7.96 8.37
N GLU A 70 19.92 -6.76 8.83
CA GLU A 70 19.04 -5.80 9.52
C GLU A 70 17.96 -5.20 8.58
N THR A 71 17.30 -6.01 7.73
CA THR A 71 16.48 -5.52 6.61
C THR A 71 15.00 -5.90 6.71
N GLY A 72 14.48 -6.09 7.94
CA GLY A 72 13.05 -6.34 8.17
C GLY A 72 12.23 -5.09 8.49
N VAL A 73 12.86 -4.01 8.96
CA VAL A 73 12.15 -2.79 9.39
C VAL A 73 12.21 -1.76 8.26
N PRO A 74 11.08 -1.21 7.79
CA PRO A 74 11.11 -0.11 6.84
C PRO A 74 11.89 1.06 7.44
N LEU A 75 12.85 1.61 6.69
CA LEU A 75 13.54 2.83 7.11
C LEU A 75 12.48 3.92 7.32
N MET A 76 12.43 4.50 8.52
CA MET A 76 11.57 5.65 8.82
C MET A 76 11.89 6.80 7.87
N LEU A 77 10.91 7.67 7.62
CA LEU A 77 11.10 8.81 6.72
C LEU A 77 12.22 9.74 7.21
N THR A 78 13.11 10.10 6.30
CA THR A 78 14.18 11.09 6.46
C THR A 78 14.00 12.19 5.43
N LEU A 79 14.26 13.44 5.82
CA LEU A 79 14.25 14.59 4.91
C LEU A 79 15.65 14.74 4.29
N ASN A 80 15.74 14.66 2.97
CA ASN A 80 17.02 14.85 2.27
C ASN A 80 17.34 16.33 2.06
N GLN A 81 16.36 17.21 2.28
CA GLN A 81 16.53 18.65 2.31
C GLN A 81 15.85 19.19 3.57
N LEU A 82 16.61 19.81 4.46
CA LEU A 82 16.06 20.41 5.69
C LEU A 82 15.16 21.61 5.36
N GLN A 83 15.58 22.44 4.41
CA GLN A 83 14.77 23.51 3.85
C GLN A 83 14.00 22.99 2.64
N GLY A 84 12.67 22.94 2.75
CA GLY A 84 11.81 22.45 1.69
C GLY A 84 11.94 23.32 0.44
N THR A 85 12.44 22.74 -0.65
CA THR A 85 12.60 23.43 -1.94
C THR A 85 11.71 22.75 -2.96
N PRO A 86 10.73 23.45 -3.56
CA PRO A 86 9.89 22.85 -4.58
C PRO A 86 10.73 22.35 -5.77
N PRO A 87 10.51 21.12 -6.26
CA PRO A 87 11.24 20.61 -7.42
C PRO A 87 10.85 21.40 -8.68
N ALA A 88 11.70 21.36 -9.70
CA ALA A 88 11.43 22.02 -10.97
C ALA A 88 10.16 21.49 -11.65
N ARG A 89 9.91 20.17 -11.54
CA ARG A 89 8.83 19.48 -12.23
C ARG A 89 8.28 18.33 -11.38
N VAL A 90 6.95 18.22 -11.31
CA VAL A 90 6.26 17.09 -10.66
C VAL A 90 5.33 16.42 -11.67
N VAL A 91 5.46 15.10 -11.82
CA VAL A 91 4.49 14.28 -12.56
C VAL A 91 3.59 13.57 -11.54
N ILE A 92 2.27 13.71 -11.66
CA ILE A 92 1.32 13.06 -10.74
C ILE A 92 0.53 12.01 -11.52
N MET A 93 0.81 10.73 -11.27
CA MET A 93 0.08 9.62 -11.86
C MET A 93 -1.15 9.27 -11.01
N GLY A 94 -2.33 9.33 -11.62
CA GLY A 94 -3.60 9.21 -10.90
C GLY A 94 -4.18 10.56 -10.48
N ALA A 95 -3.81 11.65 -11.16
CA ALA A 95 -4.25 13.02 -10.84
C ALA A 95 -5.77 13.23 -10.91
N GLY A 96 -6.50 12.36 -11.61
CA GLY A 96 -7.96 12.38 -11.67
C GLY A 96 -8.65 11.68 -10.49
N GLY A 97 -7.92 10.97 -9.63
CA GLY A 97 -8.44 10.27 -8.45
C GLY A 97 -8.60 11.18 -7.23
N PHE A 98 -9.15 10.64 -6.14
CA PHE A 98 -9.41 11.41 -4.91
C PHE A 98 -8.13 12.03 -4.33
N VAL A 99 -7.12 11.20 -4.03
CA VAL A 99 -5.82 11.68 -3.52
C VAL A 99 -5.09 12.53 -4.55
N GLY A 100 -5.03 12.07 -5.80
CA GLY A 100 -4.32 12.79 -6.87
C GLY A 100 -4.83 14.21 -7.10
N ARG A 101 -6.16 14.44 -7.07
CA ARG A 101 -6.73 15.79 -7.20
C ARG A 101 -6.36 16.69 -6.03
N ALA A 102 -6.41 16.18 -4.80
CA ALA A 102 -6.03 16.94 -3.63
C ALA A 102 -4.53 17.28 -3.62
N THR A 103 -3.68 16.31 -3.95
CA THR A 103 -2.23 16.54 -4.13
C THR A 103 -1.94 17.57 -5.21
N LEU A 104 -2.61 17.48 -6.37
CA LEU A 104 -2.50 18.47 -7.45
C LEU A 104 -2.91 19.86 -6.98
N ALA A 105 -4.08 19.98 -6.34
CA ALA A 105 -4.57 21.27 -5.84
C ALA A 105 -3.62 21.88 -4.80
N ARG A 106 -3.00 21.04 -3.97
CA ARG A 106 -2.06 21.50 -2.95
C ARG A 106 -0.72 21.95 -3.53
N LEU A 107 -0.11 21.15 -4.40
CA LEU A 107 1.18 21.45 -5.02
C LEU A 107 1.12 22.67 -5.96
N ARG A 108 -0.03 22.92 -6.60
CA ARG A 108 -0.22 24.14 -7.43
C ARG A 108 0.01 25.44 -6.67
N ARG A 109 -0.22 25.45 -5.34
CA ARG A 109 0.01 26.63 -4.49
C ARG A 109 1.51 26.95 -4.31
N ASP A 110 2.38 25.98 -4.61
CA ASP A 110 3.84 26.15 -4.49
C ASP A 110 4.48 26.64 -5.80
N GLY A 111 3.70 26.93 -6.85
CA GLY A 111 4.21 27.45 -8.13
C GLY A 111 5.02 26.45 -8.96
N VAL A 112 4.94 25.15 -8.65
CA VAL A 112 5.69 24.09 -9.33
C VAL A 112 5.07 23.77 -10.69
N GLU A 113 5.90 23.46 -11.69
CA GLU A 113 5.42 22.87 -12.94
C GLU A 113 4.89 21.47 -12.67
N ILE A 114 3.58 21.25 -12.88
CA ILE A 114 2.94 19.97 -12.60
C ILE A 114 2.36 19.39 -13.88
N VAL A 115 2.69 18.13 -14.16
CA VAL A 115 2.09 17.31 -15.21
C VAL A 115 1.11 16.32 -14.58
N PRO A 116 -0.20 16.63 -14.58
CA PRO A 116 -1.21 15.72 -14.08
C PRO A 116 -1.50 14.65 -15.13
N LEU A 117 -1.35 13.38 -14.76
CA LEU A 117 -1.66 12.24 -15.62
C LEU A 117 -2.86 11.47 -15.06
N THR A 118 -3.88 11.32 -15.91
CA THR A 118 -5.02 10.44 -15.69
C THR A 118 -4.93 9.24 -16.63
N ARG A 119 -5.93 8.34 -16.58
CA ARG A 119 -6.02 7.21 -17.52
C ARG A 119 -6.13 7.67 -18.98
N LYS A 120 -6.60 8.90 -19.24
CA LYS A 120 -6.71 9.43 -20.61
C LYS A 120 -5.35 9.69 -21.24
N GLU A 121 -4.39 10.19 -20.46
CA GLU A 121 -3.05 10.50 -20.93
C GLU A 121 -2.17 9.25 -20.89
N VAL A 122 -2.23 8.47 -19.80
CA VAL A 122 -1.47 7.24 -19.60
C VAL A 122 -2.36 6.19 -18.93
N ASP A 123 -2.81 5.19 -19.70
CA ASP A 123 -3.41 3.99 -19.12
C ASP A 123 -2.31 3.01 -18.72
N LEU A 124 -2.10 2.82 -17.42
CA LEU A 124 -1.07 1.94 -16.88
C LEU A 124 -1.29 0.44 -17.16
N LEU A 125 -2.45 0.07 -17.71
CA LEU A 125 -2.72 -1.30 -18.18
C LEU A 125 -2.52 -1.48 -19.69
N ALA A 126 -2.26 -0.41 -20.44
CA ALA A 126 -1.97 -0.49 -21.86
C ALA A 126 -0.56 -1.08 -22.11
N SER A 127 -0.38 -1.73 -23.26
CA SER A 127 0.90 -2.34 -23.63
C SER A 127 2.04 -1.33 -23.81
N ASP A 128 1.71 -0.07 -24.13
CA ASP A 128 2.66 1.04 -24.31
C ASP A 128 2.75 1.96 -23.08
N ALA A 129 2.15 1.56 -21.94
CA ALA A 129 2.08 2.36 -20.72
C ALA A 129 3.44 2.87 -20.23
N ALA A 130 4.44 1.97 -20.17
CA ALA A 130 5.79 2.31 -19.70
C ALA A 130 6.45 3.35 -20.61
N GLN A 131 6.32 3.19 -21.94
CA GLN A 131 6.85 4.14 -22.91
C GLN A 131 6.16 5.52 -22.80
N ARG A 132 4.83 5.54 -22.71
CA ARG A 132 4.06 6.78 -22.56
C ARG A 132 4.42 7.52 -21.28
N LEU A 133 4.54 6.80 -20.16
CA LEU A 133 4.93 7.40 -18.90
C LEU A 133 6.38 7.90 -18.97
N ALA A 134 7.32 7.10 -19.47
CA ALA A 134 8.73 7.50 -19.60
C ALA A 134 8.89 8.79 -20.41
N ALA A 135 8.09 8.99 -21.46
CA ALA A 135 8.09 10.22 -22.26
C ALA A 135 7.65 11.48 -21.48
N GLN A 136 7.04 11.33 -20.30
CA GLN A 136 6.67 12.43 -19.42
C GLN A 136 7.72 12.71 -18.32
N LEU A 137 8.72 11.84 -18.18
CA LEU A 137 9.74 11.88 -17.13
C LEU A 137 11.03 12.53 -17.62
N THR A 138 11.79 13.06 -16.67
CA THR A 138 13.16 13.56 -16.84
C THR A 138 13.96 13.25 -15.57
N SER A 139 15.29 13.35 -15.63
CA SER A 139 16.17 13.20 -14.45
C SER A 139 15.91 14.22 -13.34
N SER A 140 15.24 15.34 -13.64
CA SER A 140 14.83 16.36 -12.67
C SER A 140 13.41 16.18 -12.13
N THR A 141 12.65 15.22 -12.66
CA THR A 141 11.23 15.00 -12.28
C THR A 141 11.13 14.41 -10.87
N THR A 142 10.16 14.91 -10.08
CA THR A 142 9.60 14.16 -8.96
C THR A 142 8.32 13.45 -9.41
N LEU A 143 8.27 12.13 -9.29
CA LEU A 143 7.10 11.33 -9.67
C LEU A 143 6.26 11.00 -8.43
N VAL A 144 4.99 11.41 -8.42
CA VAL A 144 4.02 11.06 -7.39
C VAL A 144 3.05 10.01 -7.93
N LEU A 145 3.04 8.83 -7.32
CA LEU A 145 2.18 7.71 -7.68
C LEU A 145 1.00 7.62 -6.70
N THR A 146 -0.18 8.07 -7.15
CA THR A 146 -1.46 7.90 -6.45
C THR A 146 -2.41 6.95 -7.19
N SER A 147 -2.04 6.48 -8.38
CA SER A 147 -2.87 5.62 -9.21
C SER A 147 -3.01 4.20 -8.64
N ALA A 148 -4.23 3.77 -8.40
CA ALA A 148 -4.58 2.42 -8.00
C ALA A 148 -6.04 2.10 -8.39
N LEU A 149 -6.35 0.82 -8.58
CA LEU A 149 -7.73 0.33 -8.54
C LEU A 149 -8.07 0.00 -7.08
N ALA A 150 -8.65 0.97 -6.36
CA ALA A 150 -8.89 0.89 -4.93
C ALA A 150 -10.38 1.15 -4.56
N PRO A 151 -10.92 0.49 -3.51
CA PRO A 151 -10.30 -0.61 -2.77
C PRO A 151 -10.23 -1.89 -3.61
N VAL A 152 -9.27 -2.77 -3.31
CA VAL A 152 -9.08 -4.06 -4.03
C VAL A 152 -10.09 -5.07 -3.50
N LYS A 153 -10.99 -5.53 -4.37
CA LYS A 153 -12.12 -6.40 -3.97
C LYS A 153 -11.95 -7.87 -4.36
N ASN A 154 -11.02 -8.17 -5.26
CA ASN A 154 -10.81 -9.52 -5.78
C ASN A 154 -9.37 -9.69 -6.31
N PRO A 155 -8.93 -10.93 -6.56
CA PRO A 155 -7.58 -11.20 -7.06
C PRO A 155 -7.26 -10.59 -8.43
N ALA A 156 -8.25 -10.45 -9.34
CA ALA A 156 -8.02 -9.82 -10.64
C ALA A 156 -7.61 -8.35 -10.49
N MET A 157 -8.29 -7.59 -9.63
CA MET A 157 -7.91 -6.21 -9.29
C MET A 157 -6.52 -6.12 -8.64
N LEU A 158 -6.13 -7.12 -7.83
CA LEU A 158 -4.78 -7.19 -7.27
C LEU A 158 -3.75 -7.30 -8.40
N LEU A 159 -3.92 -8.28 -9.30
CA LEU A 159 -3.01 -8.49 -10.44
C LEU A 159 -2.92 -7.26 -11.35
N ASP A 160 -4.04 -6.58 -11.61
CA ASP A 160 -4.03 -5.36 -12.41
C ASP A 160 -3.24 -4.24 -11.73
N ASN A 161 -3.37 -4.05 -10.41
CA ASN A 161 -2.54 -3.07 -9.69
C ASN A 161 -1.05 -3.41 -9.73
N LEU A 162 -0.67 -4.70 -9.72
CA LEU A 162 0.73 -5.11 -9.85
C LEU A 162 1.26 -4.84 -11.27
N ARG A 163 0.45 -5.08 -12.31
CA ARG A 163 0.79 -4.72 -13.70
C ARG A 163 0.95 -3.21 -13.87
N MET A 164 0.05 -2.43 -13.28
CA MET A 164 0.16 -0.97 -13.28
C MET A 164 1.47 -0.49 -12.63
N MET A 165 1.89 -1.14 -11.52
CA MET A 165 3.16 -0.83 -10.86
C MET A 165 4.36 -1.27 -11.69
N GLN A 166 4.30 -2.43 -12.35
CA GLN A 166 5.32 -2.87 -13.29
C GLN A 166 5.55 -1.83 -14.39
N ALA A 167 4.47 -1.32 -15.02
CA ALA A 167 4.59 -0.28 -16.04
C ALA A 167 5.24 1.01 -15.51
N ALA A 168 4.92 1.41 -14.28
CA ALA A 168 5.55 2.56 -13.63
C ALA A 168 7.05 2.35 -13.37
N ILE A 169 7.43 1.17 -12.89
CA ILE A 169 8.83 0.80 -12.64
C ILE A 169 9.62 0.79 -13.95
N GLU A 170 9.10 0.16 -15.01
CA GLU A 170 9.77 0.11 -16.31
C GLU A 170 9.93 1.51 -16.93
N ALA A 171 8.95 2.40 -16.73
CA ALA A 171 9.07 3.80 -17.15
C ALA A 171 10.23 4.52 -16.42
N VAL A 172 10.36 4.31 -15.11
CA VAL A 172 11.44 4.92 -14.31
C VAL A 172 12.79 4.30 -14.63
N LYS A 173 12.87 3.01 -14.94
CA LYS A 173 14.11 2.38 -15.42
C LYS A 173 14.56 2.96 -16.76
N ALA A 174 13.62 3.19 -17.68
CA ALA A 174 13.91 3.79 -18.98
C ALA A 174 14.30 5.27 -18.88
N GLN A 175 13.63 6.03 -18.00
CA GLN A 175 13.90 7.44 -17.76
C GLN A 175 13.90 7.72 -16.24
N PRO A 176 15.08 7.61 -15.60
CA PRO A 176 15.21 7.80 -14.15
C PRO A 176 14.71 9.16 -13.69
N VAL A 177 14.03 9.17 -12.55
CA VAL A 177 13.48 10.37 -11.90
C VAL A 177 14.37 10.80 -10.73
N ALA A 178 14.30 12.07 -10.35
CA ALA A 178 15.06 12.59 -9.22
C ALA A 178 14.53 12.06 -7.87
N HIS A 179 13.23 11.83 -7.79
CA HIS A 179 12.53 11.45 -6.56
C HIS A 179 11.19 10.78 -6.89
N LEU A 180 10.78 9.82 -6.05
CA LEU A 180 9.52 9.11 -6.16
C LEU A 180 8.75 9.18 -4.83
N VAL A 181 7.47 9.53 -4.89
CA VAL A 181 6.54 9.45 -3.76
C VAL A 181 5.43 8.49 -4.11
N TYR A 182 5.25 7.45 -3.31
CA TYR A 182 4.16 6.48 -3.46
C TYR A 182 3.16 6.61 -2.31
N VAL A 183 1.88 6.74 -2.65
CA VAL A 183 0.79 6.69 -1.67
C VAL A 183 0.35 5.24 -1.48
N SER A 184 0.76 4.67 -0.35
CA SER A 184 0.42 3.35 0.14
C SER A 184 -0.87 3.39 0.99
N SER A 185 -0.96 2.58 2.05
CA SER A 185 -2.09 2.53 2.97
C SER A 185 -1.67 1.99 4.35
N ASP A 186 -2.38 2.36 5.41
CA ASP A 186 -2.26 1.74 6.73
C ASP A 186 -2.72 0.26 6.76
N ALA A 187 -3.46 -0.20 5.74
CA ALA A 187 -3.93 -1.57 5.61
C ALA A 187 -2.78 -2.58 5.42
N VAL A 188 -1.55 -2.11 5.24
CA VAL A 188 -0.34 -2.95 5.20
C VAL A 188 0.02 -3.53 6.56
N TYR A 189 -0.42 -2.90 7.66
CA TYR A 189 -0.04 -3.33 9.01
C TYR A 189 -0.91 -4.47 9.52
N ALA A 190 -0.30 -5.33 10.35
CA ALA A 190 -1.00 -6.24 11.23
C ALA A 190 -1.90 -5.48 12.22
N ASP A 191 -2.89 -6.17 12.78
CA ASP A 191 -3.68 -5.61 13.88
C ASP A 191 -2.87 -5.59 15.18
N SER A 192 -2.96 -4.49 15.92
CA SER A 192 -2.23 -4.28 17.15
C SER A 192 -3.08 -3.53 18.18
N ARG A 193 -2.94 -3.92 19.46
CA ARG A 193 -3.49 -3.17 20.60
C ARG A 193 -2.64 -1.95 20.97
N ALA A 194 -1.34 -2.00 20.68
CA ALA A 194 -0.44 -0.86 20.85
C ALA A 194 -0.55 0.08 19.63
N PRO A 195 -0.34 1.40 19.81
CA PRO A 195 -0.28 2.33 18.70
C PRO A 195 0.73 1.88 17.64
N MET A 196 0.29 1.77 16.39
CA MET A 196 1.15 1.38 15.29
C MET A 196 2.08 2.53 14.91
N THR A 197 3.29 2.17 14.52
CA THR A 197 4.33 3.07 14.03
C THR A 197 4.80 2.61 12.65
N GLU A 198 5.67 3.37 12.00
CA GLU A 198 6.26 2.97 10.72
C GLU A 198 7.12 1.70 10.83
N ALA A 199 7.56 1.36 12.05
CA ALA A 199 8.31 0.14 12.36
C ALA A 199 7.40 -1.05 12.69
N SER A 200 6.08 -0.86 12.78
CA SER A 200 5.14 -1.98 13.00
C SER A 200 5.18 -2.99 11.84
N PRO A 201 4.97 -4.28 12.12
CA PRO A 201 5.00 -5.32 11.09
C PRO A 201 4.02 -5.05 9.95
N ALA A 202 4.53 -5.10 8.72
CA ALA A 202 3.71 -5.02 7.52
C ALA A 202 3.19 -6.42 7.15
N GLU A 203 2.12 -6.85 7.82
CA GLU A 203 1.46 -8.14 7.62
C GLU A 203 -0.03 -7.92 7.31
N PRO A 204 -0.38 -7.63 6.04
CA PRO A 204 -1.72 -7.21 5.67
C PRO A 204 -2.74 -8.36 5.76
N GLY A 205 -3.86 -8.11 6.44
CA GLY A 205 -4.99 -9.04 6.51
C GLY A 205 -5.99 -8.96 5.35
N SER A 206 -5.73 -8.15 4.31
CA SER A 206 -6.64 -7.93 3.18
C SER A 206 -5.93 -7.84 1.84
N LEU A 207 -6.63 -8.16 0.73
CA LEU A 207 -6.07 -7.98 -0.62
C LEU A 207 -5.67 -6.54 -0.93
N HIS A 208 -6.34 -5.56 -0.30
CA HIS A 208 -5.99 -4.15 -0.43
C HIS A 208 -4.64 -3.83 0.23
N GLY A 209 -4.43 -4.33 1.45
CA GLY A 209 -3.13 -4.24 2.14
C GLY A 209 -2.03 -5.00 1.39
N VAL A 210 -2.32 -6.21 0.89
CA VAL A 210 -1.39 -7.01 0.08
C VAL A 210 -0.97 -6.24 -1.18
N MET A 211 -1.93 -5.62 -1.88
CA MET A 211 -1.63 -4.81 -3.06
C MET A 211 -0.66 -3.67 -2.74
N HIS A 212 -0.91 -2.92 -1.67
CA HIS A 212 -0.05 -1.81 -1.30
C HIS A 212 1.34 -2.26 -0.87
N LEU A 213 1.44 -3.29 -0.01
CA LEU A 213 2.71 -3.82 0.45
C LEU A 213 3.54 -4.42 -0.71
N ALA A 214 2.92 -5.20 -1.60
CA ALA A 214 3.60 -5.76 -2.76
C ALA A 214 4.21 -4.65 -3.63
N ARG A 215 3.46 -3.56 -3.86
CA ARG A 215 3.94 -2.40 -4.63
C ARG A 215 5.06 -1.64 -3.92
N GLU A 216 5.02 -1.51 -2.59
CA GLU A 216 6.14 -0.96 -1.83
C GLU A 216 7.42 -1.79 -2.01
N VAL A 217 7.29 -3.12 -1.94
CA VAL A 217 8.42 -4.05 -2.13
C VAL A 217 8.95 -3.97 -3.55
N MET A 218 8.09 -3.99 -4.57
CA MET A 218 8.47 -3.86 -5.98
C MET A 218 9.27 -2.57 -6.23
N LEU A 219 8.81 -1.43 -5.69
CA LEU A 219 9.52 -0.16 -5.85
C LEU A 219 10.92 -0.21 -5.19
N LYS A 220 11.02 -0.76 -3.98
CA LYS A 220 12.29 -0.87 -3.26
C LYS A 220 13.27 -1.82 -3.95
N SER A 221 12.79 -2.96 -4.46
CA SER A 221 13.65 -3.97 -5.08
C SER A 221 14.09 -3.58 -6.48
N GLU A 222 13.19 -3.00 -7.28
CA GLU A 222 13.45 -2.73 -8.69
C GLU A 222 14.08 -1.35 -8.93
N LEU A 223 13.97 -0.42 -7.97
CA LEU A 223 14.49 0.94 -8.07
C LEU A 223 15.38 1.34 -6.87
N PRO A 224 16.38 0.52 -6.45
CA PRO A 224 17.15 0.76 -5.21
C PRO A 224 17.98 2.06 -5.21
N GLY A 225 18.23 2.65 -6.39
CA GLY A 225 18.94 3.93 -6.53
C GLY A 225 18.04 5.16 -6.61
N ILE A 226 16.72 5.00 -6.61
CA ILE A 226 15.77 6.12 -6.70
C ILE A 226 15.33 6.53 -5.29
N PRO A 227 15.51 7.80 -4.89
CA PRO A 227 14.98 8.30 -3.63
C PRO A 227 13.45 8.08 -3.56
N LEU A 228 13.01 7.24 -2.63
CA LEU A 228 11.63 6.80 -2.49
C LEU A 228 11.03 7.20 -1.13
N ALA A 229 9.97 8.01 -1.14
CA ALA A 229 9.07 8.19 0.00
C ALA A 229 7.81 7.33 -0.16
N ILE A 230 7.39 6.69 0.93
CA ILE A 230 6.15 5.91 1.01
C ILE A 230 5.28 6.56 2.08
N VAL A 231 4.08 6.99 1.67
CA VAL A 231 3.09 7.60 2.57
C VAL A 231 1.98 6.59 2.83
N ARG A 232 1.75 6.21 4.09
CA ARG A 232 0.71 5.25 4.51
C ARG A 232 -0.42 6.00 5.22
N PRO A 233 -1.42 6.51 4.48
CA PRO A 233 -2.57 7.16 5.07
C PRO A 233 -3.49 6.17 5.78
N THR A 234 -4.13 6.62 6.86
CA THR A 234 -5.29 5.96 7.48
C THR A 234 -6.56 6.22 6.67
N LEU A 235 -7.75 6.02 7.26
CA LEU A 235 -9.02 6.17 6.58
C LEU A 235 -9.22 7.62 6.11
N ILE A 236 -8.98 7.83 4.81
CA ILE A 236 -9.06 9.15 4.20
C ILE A 236 -10.52 9.59 4.07
N PHE A 237 -10.80 10.81 4.51
CA PHE A 237 -12.09 11.46 4.30
C PHE A 237 -11.93 12.89 3.79
N GLY A 238 -12.96 13.42 3.15
CA GLY A 238 -12.93 14.81 2.69
C GLY A 238 -13.73 15.07 1.42
N PRO A 239 -13.73 16.34 0.94
CA PRO A 239 -14.57 16.76 -0.17
C PRO A 239 -14.22 16.04 -1.49
N GLY A 240 -15.24 15.60 -2.23
CA GLY A 240 -15.05 14.92 -3.51
C GLY A 240 -14.57 13.47 -3.40
N ASP A 241 -14.68 12.85 -2.22
CA ASP A 241 -14.48 11.41 -2.05
C ASP A 241 -15.49 10.62 -2.92
N PRO A 242 -15.04 9.83 -3.91
CA PRO A 242 -15.93 9.07 -4.79
C PRO A 242 -16.42 7.78 -4.14
N HIS A 243 -15.86 7.42 -2.98
CA HIS A 243 -16.11 6.13 -2.34
C HIS A 243 -17.26 6.23 -1.36
N ASN A 244 -18.05 5.16 -1.22
CA ASN A 244 -19.06 5.07 -0.15
C ASN A 244 -18.57 4.33 1.10
N GLY A 245 -17.30 4.57 1.47
CA GLY A 245 -16.65 3.93 2.61
C GLY A 245 -17.40 4.20 3.91
N TYR A 246 -17.58 3.14 4.71
CA TYR A 246 -18.19 3.24 6.03
C TYR A 246 -17.33 4.16 6.92
N GLY A 247 -17.93 5.21 7.49
CA GLY A 247 -17.20 6.30 8.16
C GLY A 247 -17.66 7.70 7.71
N PRO A 248 -16.81 8.72 7.90
CA PRO A 248 -17.16 10.13 7.68
C PRO A 248 -17.85 10.39 6.32
N ASN A 249 -17.30 9.82 5.23
CA ASN A 249 -17.84 10.02 3.88
C ASN A 249 -19.27 9.49 3.72
N ARG A 250 -19.54 8.24 4.13
CA ARG A 250 -20.88 7.64 4.00
C ARG A 250 -21.88 8.30 4.94
N PHE A 251 -21.49 8.58 6.18
CA PHE A 251 -22.40 9.14 7.17
C PHE A 251 -22.85 10.56 6.80
N LEU A 252 -21.92 11.39 6.32
CA LEU A 252 -22.26 12.73 5.86
C LEU A 252 -23.20 12.69 4.64
N ARG A 253 -22.99 11.77 3.68
CA ARG A 253 -23.90 11.59 2.55
C ARG A 253 -25.30 11.15 2.96
N LEU A 254 -25.41 10.20 3.90
CA LEU A 254 -26.70 9.76 4.43
C LEU A 254 -27.43 10.92 5.10
N ALA A 255 -26.76 11.61 6.03
CA ALA A 255 -27.31 12.76 6.73
C ALA A 255 -27.77 13.87 5.77
N ARG A 256 -26.97 14.23 4.76
CA ARG A 256 -27.36 15.19 3.73
C ARG A 256 -28.60 14.77 2.96
N SER A 257 -28.73 13.48 2.66
CA SER A 257 -29.88 12.94 1.94
C SER A 257 -31.12 12.73 2.81
N GLY A 258 -31.11 13.15 4.07
CA GLY A 258 -32.20 12.93 5.02
C GLY A 258 -32.42 11.45 5.36
N LYS A 259 -31.41 10.60 5.15
CA LYS A 259 -31.47 9.16 5.43
C LYS A 259 -30.80 8.86 6.77
N ASP A 260 -31.45 8.02 7.56
CA ASP A 260 -30.89 7.54 8.83
C ASP A 260 -29.54 6.84 8.63
N ILE A 261 -28.67 7.00 9.62
CA ILE A 261 -27.38 6.32 9.69
C ILE A 261 -27.54 5.05 10.52
N VAL A 262 -27.38 3.90 9.87
CA VAL A 262 -27.36 2.59 10.52
C VAL A 262 -25.91 2.15 10.70
N LEU A 263 -25.51 1.96 11.96
CA LEU A 263 -24.19 1.51 12.36
C LEU A 263 -24.10 -0.01 12.40
N PHE A 264 -22.94 -0.57 12.09
CA PHE A 264 -22.63 -1.98 12.37
C PHE A 264 -22.32 -2.15 13.86
N GLY A 265 -23.05 -3.04 14.53
CA GLY A 265 -23.05 -3.04 15.99
C GLY A 265 -23.60 -1.72 16.52
N GLU A 266 -22.94 -1.18 17.54
CA GLU A 266 -23.24 0.13 18.12
C GLU A 266 -22.27 1.21 17.64
N GLY A 267 -21.47 0.95 16.60
CA GLY A 267 -20.43 1.86 16.11
C GLY A 267 -19.28 2.07 17.09
N GLU A 268 -19.04 1.09 17.97
CA GLU A 268 -18.02 1.12 19.03
C GLU A 268 -16.58 1.01 18.51
N GLU A 269 -16.42 0.56 17.27
CA GLU A 269 -15.12 0.46 16.61
C GLU A 269 -14.50 1.84 16.41
N GLN A 270 -13.24 1.99 16.84
CA GLN A 270 -12.48 3.24 16.81
C GLN A 270 -11.36 3.18 15.78
N ARG A 271 -11.29 4.23 14.96
CA ARG A 271 -10.30 4.36 13.87
C ARG A 271 -9.73 5.78 13.83
N ASP A 272 -8.51 5.89 13.33
CA ASP A 272 -7.94 7.16 12.91
C ASP A 272 -8.49 7.52 11.51
N HIS A 273 -9.04 8.72 11.40
CA HIS A 273 -9.56 9.29 10.15
C HIS A 273 -8.72 10.51 9.79
N ILE A 274 -8.07 10.49 8.63
CA ILE A 274 -7.27 11.62 8.16
C ILE A 274 -7.97 12.39 7.05
N CYS A 275 -7.94 13.72 7.14
CA CYS A 275 -8.51 14.60 6.14
C CYS A 275 -7.68 14.55 4.84
N ILE A 276 -8.34 14.59 3.68
CA ILE A 276 -7.66 14.47 2.39
C ILE A 276 -6.66 15.61 2.14
N GLU A 277 -6.97 16.82 2.63
CA GLU A 277 -6.05 17.96 2.56
C GLU A 277 -4.77 17.71 3.36
N ASP A 278 -4.84 16.99 4.47
CA ASP A 278 -3.67 16.63 5.28
C ASP A 278 -2.81 15.58 4.59
N VAL A 279 -3.42 14.58 3.95
CA VAL A 279 -2.69 13.63 3.10
C VAL A 279 -1.97 14.36 1.97
N ALA A 280 -2.64 15.32 1.32
CA ALA A 280 -2.05 16.13 0.26
C ALA A 280 -0.90 17.02 0.78
N GLU A 281 -1.03 17.60 1.97
CA GLU A 281 0.04 18.37 2.62
C GLU A 281 1.25 17.50 2.96
N ILE A 282 1.04 16.28 3.49
CA ILE A 282 2.13 15.35 3.81
C ILE A 282 2.84 14.90 2.53
N VAL A 283 2.10 14.57 1.46
CA VAL A 283 2.69 14.26 0.15
C VAL A 283 3.50 15.45 -0.37
N ARG A 284 2.97 16.67 -0.27
CA ARG A 284 3.68 17.89 -0.63
C ARG A 284 4.98 18.05 0.15
N ARG A 285 4.96 17.80 1.47
CA ARG A 285 6.16 17.85 2.31
C ARG A 285 7.18 16.80 1.88
N CYS A 286 6.76 15.57 1.60
CA CYS A 286 7.66 14.56 1.04
C CYS A 286 8.31 15.03 -0.27
N VAL A 287 7.56 15.69 -1.15
CA VAL A 287 8.05 16.24 -2.43
C VAL A 287 9.08 17.36 -2.20
N VAL A 288 8.75 18.39 -1.43
CA VAL A 288 9.64 19.58 -1.27
C VAL A 288 10.87 19.28 -0.41
N HIS A 289 10.84 18.23 0.41
CA HIS A 289 12.01 17.80 1.20
C HIS A 289 12.78 16.64 0.56
N ARG A 290 12.37 16.21 -0.65
CA ARG A 290 12.87 15.00 -1.34
C ARG A 290 12.98 13.79 -0.41
N ALA A 291 11.99 13.61 0.45
CA ALA A 291 12.07 12.69 1.58
C ALA A 291 12.24 11.23 1.12
N THR A 292 12.84 10.39 1.96
CA THR A 292 13.04 8.95 1.69
C THR A 292 12.66 8.12 2.89
N GLY A 293 12.05 6.96 2.68
CA GLY A 293 11.56 6.08 3.76
C GLY A 293 10.04 6.08 3.88
N VAL A 294 9.54 5.60 5.00
CA VAL A 294 8.09 5.44 5.26
C VAL A 294 7.60 6.46 6.26
N VAL A 295 6.42 7.03 6.03
CA VAL A 295 5.68 7.86 6.99
C VAL A 295 4.20 7.48 7.03
N ASN A 296 3.63 7.41 8.23
CA ASN A 296 2.20 7.30 8.40
C ASN A 296 1.55 8.68 8.23
N ALA A 297 0.55 8.79 7.36
CA ALA A 297 -0.26 10.00 7.24
C ALA A 297 -1.53 9.83 8.08
N ILE A 298 -1.50 10.40 9.29
CA ILE A 298 -2.50 10.15 10.34
C ILE A 298 -2.96 11.43 11.01
N SER A 299 -4.16 11.42 11.59
CA SER A 299 -4.63 12.49 12.46
C SER A 299 -4.02 12.41 13.86
N GLY A 300 -3.62 11.20 14.30
CA GLY A 300 -3.19 10.93 15.66
C GLY A 300 -4.35 10.81 16.66
N THR A 301 -5.60 10.89 16.19
CA THR A 301 -6.80 10.82 17.02
C THR A 301 -7.69 9.67 16.56
N VAL A 302 -8.00 8.75 17.48
CA VAL A 302 -8.96 7.68 17.22
C VAL A 302 -10.36 8.11 17.61
N THR A 303 -11.33 7.85 16.73
CA THR A 303 -12.74 8.20 16.94
C THR A 303 -13.63 7.01 16.65
N SER A 304 -14.68 6.82 17.46
CA SER A 304 -15.67 5.77 17.22
C SER A 304 -16.56 6.10 16.03
N PHE A 305 -16.99 5.09 15.27
CA PHE A 305 -17.95 5.31 14.19
C PHE A 305 -19.27 5.93 14.67
N ARG A 306 -19.69 5.63 15.90
CA ARG A 306 -20.85 6.28 16.53
C ARG A 306 -20.63 7.78 16.67
N THR A 307 -19.50 8.20 17.23
CA THR A 307 -19.14 9.63 17.36
C THR A 307 -19.11 10.31 15.99
N VAL A 308 -18.49 9.67 14.98
CA VAL A 308 -18.48 10.21 13.61
C VAL A 308 -19.90 10.39 13.06
N ALA A 309 -20.77 9.40 13.23
CA ALA A 309 -22.15 9.45 12.74
C ALA A 309 -22.99 10.51 13.43
N GLU A 310 -22.85 10.64 14.75
CA GLU A 310 -23.55 11.65 15.53
C GLU A 310 -23.09 13.07 15.16
N LEU A 311 -21.77 13.26 14.96
CA LEU A 311 -21.22 14.51 14.44
C LEU A 311 -21.81 14.83 13.06
N ALA A 312 -21.77 13.88 12.12
CA ALA A 312 -22.34 14.07 10.79
C ALA A 312 -23.84 14.43 10.82
N ALA A 313 -24.62 13.79 11.70
CA ALA A 313 -26.05 14.07 11.85
C ALA A 313 -26.32 15.50 12.37
N THR A 314 -25.46 16.03 13.25
CA THR A 314 -25.60 17.41 13.79
C THR A 314 -25.28 18.52 12.78
N LEU A 315 -24.77 18.18 11.60
CA LEU A 315 -24.43 19.15 10.57
C LEU A 315 -25.57 19.50 9.62
N PHE A 316 -26.73 18.84 9.73
CA PHE A 316 -27.89 19.01 8.86
C PHE A 316 -29.19 19.12 9.65
N GLU A 317 -30.16 19.85 9.10
CA GLU A 317 -31.52 19.95 9.63
C GLU A 317 -32.56 19.53 8.58
N PRO A 318 -33.58 18.72 8.93
CA PRO A 318 -33.77 18.08 10.23
C PRO A 318 -32.70 17.01 10.51
N ARG A 319 -32.30 16.87 11.77
CA ARG A 319 -31.32 15.84 12.18
C ARG A 319 -31.82 14.42 11.88
N VAL A 320 -31.02 13.64 11.15
CA VAL A 320 -31.29 12.21 10.89
C VAL A 320 -31.04 11.34 12.13
N ARG A 321 -31.71 10.18 12.23
CA ARG A 321 -31.47 9.25 13.35
C ARG A 321 -30.17 8.48 13.15
N VAL A 322 -29.52 8.14 14.26
CA VAL A 322 -28.36 7.24 14.31
C VAL A 322 -28.72 6.03 15.14
N THR A 323 -28.73 4.85 14.53
CA THR A 323 -29.14 3.59 15.19
C THR A 323 -28.10 2.50 14.99
N GLY A 324 -27.95 1.63 15.99
CA GLY A 324 -27.15 0.41 15.87
C GLY A 324 -27.86 -0.67 15.06
N SER A 325 -27.12 -1.73 14.72
CA SER A 325 -27.66 -2.98 14.19
C SER A 325 -27.00 -4.17 14.88
N PRO A 326 -27.68 -5.34 14.97
CA PRO A 326 -27.07 -6.53 15.54
C PRO A 326 -25.73 -6.86 14.85
N ARG A 327 -24.67 -7.03 15.63
CA ARG A 327 -23.34 -7.35 15.11
C ARG A 327 -23.34 -8.74 14.48
N GLN A 328 -22.80 -8.83 13.27
CA GLN A 328 -22.54 -10.10 12.60
C GLN A 328 -21.03 -10.33 12.53
N GLY A 329 -20.56 -11.41 13.16
CA GLY A 329 -19.14 -11.77 13.19
C GLY A 329 -18.30 -10.97 14.22
N PRO A 330 -16.99 -11.24 14.27
CA PRO A 330 -16.07 -10.57 15.19
C PRO A 330 -15.91 -9.09 14.86
N MET A 331 -15.48 -8.30 15.84
CA MET A 331 -15.22 -6.88 15.65
C MET A 331 -13.94 -6.69 14.81
N PRO A 332 -14.00 -5.95 13.69
CA PRO A 332 -12.82 -5.67 12.88
C PRO A 332 -11.70 -5.04 13.73
N HIS A 333 -10.46 -5.47 13.50
CA HIS A 333 -9.27 -4.98 14.20
C HIS A 333 -9.42 -4.91 15.73
N GLY A 334 -10.16 -5.85 16.34
CA GLY A 334 -10.42 -5.87 17.77
C GLY A 334 -11.13 -4.62 18.32
N GLY A 335 -11.76 -3.82 17.45
CA GLY A 335 -12.46 -2.59 17.83
C GLY A 335 -11.60 -1.34 17.97
N TYR A 336 -10.28 -1.44 17.84
CA TYR A 336 -9.39 -0.32 18.14
C TYR A 336 -8.16 -0.35 17.24
N ARG A 337 -7.89 0.75 16.54
CA ARG A 337 -6.74 0.89 15.64
C ARG A 337 -6.16 2.29 15.76
N SER A 338 -5.12 2.45 16.58
CA SER A 338 -4.45 3.73 16.83
C SER A 338 -3.03 3.77 16.25
N PHE A 339 -2.51 4.98 16.05
CA PHE A 339 -1.20 5.23 15.46
C PHE A 339 -0.41 6.27 16.28
N ASP A 340 0.91 6.15 16.26
CA ASP A 340 1.82 7.11 16.88
C ASP A 340 2.23 8.21 15.89
N ALA A 341 1.86 9.46 16.19
CA ALA A 341 2.19 10.64 15.38
C ALA A 341 3.57 11.26 15.69
N SER A 342 4.41 10.59 16.48
CA SER A 342 5.70 11.15 16.90
C SER A 342 6.68 11.36 15.75
N LEU A 343 6.67 10.50 14.72
CA LEU A 343 7.50 10.73 13.53
C LEU A 343 7.04 12.00 12.78
N LEU A 344 5.75 12.12 12.48
CA LEU A 344 5.19 13.30 11.81
C LEU A 344 5.49 14.58 12.58
N ARG A 345 5.23 14.60 13.89
CA ARG A 345 5.49 15.78 14.74
C ARG A 345 6.97 16.16 14.77
N ARG A 346 7.88 15.18 14.76
CA ARG A 346 9.32 15.42 14.73
C ARG A 346 9.79 15.99 13.39
N LEU A 347 9.29 15.44 12.28
CA LEU A 347 9.69 15.88 10.94
C LEU A 347 9.05 17.21 10.54
N PHE A 348 7.81 17.42 10.98
CA PHE A 348 6.95 18.53 10.58
C PHE A 348 6.28 19.15 11.81
N PRO A 349 7.03 19.86 12.67
CA PRO A 349 6.51 20.42 13.92
C PRO A 349 5.44 21.50 13.72
N ASP A 350 5.38 22.11 12.54
CA ASP A 350 4.38 23.10 12.12
C ASP A 350 3.12 22.47 11.49
N PHE A 351 3.12 21.16 11.27
CA PHE A 351 1.96 20.45 10.72
C PHE A 351 0.99 20.06 11.84
N THR A 352 -0.25 20.53 11.72
CA THR A 352 -1.36 20.16 12.60
C THR A 352 -2.48 19.53 11.75
N PRO A 353 -2.85 18.27 11.99
CA PRO A 353 -3.97 17.64 11.30
C PRO A 353 -5.28 18.40 11.50
N VAL A 354 -6.13 18.40 10.48
CA VAL A 354 -7.48 18.95 10.54
C VAL A 354 -8.33 18.08 11.47
N ASP A 355 -8.94 18.72 12.46
CA ASP A 355 -9.91 18.06 13.34
C ASP A 355 -11.09 17.47 12.54
N LEU A 356 -11.60 16.33 13.00
CA LEU A 356 -12.68 15.60 12.34
C LEU A 356 -13.92 16.47 12.08
N ARG A 357 -14.37 17.27 13.06
CA ARG A 357 -15.54 18.14 12.88
C ARG A 357 -15.27 19.18 11.81
N ALA A 358 -14.11 19.84 11.85
CA ALA A 358 -13.71 20.83 10.86
C ALA A 358 -13.65 20.23 9.45
N GLY A 359 -13.14 19.00 9.31
CA GLY A 359 -13.14 18.26 8.05
C GLY A 359 -14.56 17.97 7.53
N LEU A 360 -15.47 17.50 8.39
CA LEU A 360 -16.87 17.26 8.05
C LEU A 360 -17.60 18.55 7.64
N GLU A 361 -17.32 19.68 8.30
CA GLU A 361 -17.90 20.98 7.94
C GLU A 361 -17.46 21.47 6.56
N ARG A 362 -16.19 21.26 6.19
CA ARG A 362 -15.68 21.56 4.85
C ARG A 362 -16.35 20.70 3.78
N MET A 363 -16.54 19.41 4.06
CA MET A 363 -17.29 18.51 3.19
C MET A 363 -18.74 18.97 3.02
N ARG A 364 -19.40 19.39 4.11
CA ARG A 364 -20.75 19.96 4.03
C ARG A 364 -20.79 21.13 3.06
N ALA A 365 -19.89 22.10 3.22
CA ALA A 365 -19.85 23.33 2.45
C ALA A 365 -19.58 23.13 0.95
N THR A 366 -18.78 22.12 0.59
CA THR A 366 -18.32 21.91 -0.80
C THR A 366 -19.42 21.37 -1.71
N ASP A 367 -20.27 20.46 -1.22
CA ASP A 367 -21.36 19.87 -2.03
C ASP A 367 -22.68 20.65 -1.93
N SER A 368 -22.65 21.85 -1.34
CA SER A 368 -23.79 22.79 -1.30
C SER A 368 -23.78 23.76 -2.49
N ARG A 369 -22.79 23.63 -3.38
CA ARG A 369 -22.62 24.37 -4.64
C ARG A 369 -22.77 23.40 -5.78
#